data_AF-A0A7S0VPS9-F1
#
_entry.id   AF-A0A7S0VPS9-F1
#
_cell.length_a   1.000
_cell.length_b   1.000
_cell.length_c   1.000
_cell.angle_alpha   90.00
_cell.angle_beta   90.00
_cell.angle_gamma   90.00
#
_symmetry.space_group_name_H-M   'P 1'
#
loop_
_entity.id
_entity.type
_entity.pdbx_description
1 polymer ?
#
loop_
_entity_poly.entity_id
_entity_poly.type
_entity_poly.pdbx_seq_one_letter_code
_entity_poly.pdbx_strand_id
1 'polypeptide(L)'
;AAAAAAAAAAATAVPMPRVFVKGSPEALRALVDPDSIPSNFDEVLAGLTRQGLRIIALAEGEVSVEAVMDAPSSPPHSPHAPSSTPPLLAEHLVTHVWSQRDIESKTSLRLVGLAVMTNPLRSDSAGVIQQLKAADIGTLMVTGDHLRTAVSVALQCGILDPRKEVLLIDVPKEEGCFSGGGGDKKEGGGERE
;
A
#
# COMPACT_ATOMS: atom_id res chain seq x y z
N ALA A 1 0.65 -49.27 -4.41
CA ALA A 1 -0.53 -49.14 -3.52
C ALA A 1 -0.15 -48.50 -2.17
N ALA A 2 0.39 -47.27 -2.19
CA ALA A 2 0.74 -46.53 -0.97
C ALA A 2 0.68 -44.99 -1.18
N ALA A 3 -0.18 -44.52 -2.10
CA ALA A 3 -0.33 -43.10 -2.41
C ALA A 3 -1.78 -42.60 -2.33
N ALA A 4 -2.70 -43.39 -1.75
CA ALA A 4 -4.14 -43.11 -1.74
C ALA A 4 -4.75 -43.02 -0.33
N ALA A 5 -3.93 -42.80 0.71
CA ALA A 5 -4.39 -42.82 2.12
C ALA A 5 -4.21 -41.49 2.88
N ALA A 6 -3.92 -40.38 2.19
CA ALA A 6 -3.81 -39.05 2.81
C ALA A 6 -4.93 -38.06 2.40
N ALA A 7 -5.94 -38.52 1.64
CA ALA A 7 -7.05 -37.70 1.15
C ALA A 7 -8.36 -37.85 1.96
N ALA A 8 -8.33 -38.61 3.07
CA ALA A 8 -9.53 -38.95 3.86
C ALA A 8 -9.47 -38.42 5.31
N ALA A 9 -8.86 -37.24 5.51
CA ALA A 9 -8.94 -36.48 6.75
C ALA A 9 -9.48 -35.06 6.53
N ALA A 10 -10.26 -34.84 5.47
CA ALA A 10 -11.05 -33.63 5.26
C ALA A 10 -12.31 -33.67 6.15
N ALA A 11 -12.10 -33.78 7.47
CA ALA A 11 -13.12 -33.61 8.47
C ALA A 11 -13.38 -32.11 8.63
N THR A 12 -14.55 -31.64 8.15
CA THR A 12 -15.31 -30.47 8.64
C THR A 12 -14.50 -29.41 9.39
N ALA A 13 -13.48 -28.84 8.76
CA ALA A 13 -12.82 -27.66 9.27
C ALA A 13 -13.63 -26.47 8.76
N VAL A 14 -14.12 -25.64 9.69
CA VAL A 14 -14.68 -24.33 9.33
C VAL A 14 -13.59 -23.61 8.53
N PRO A 15 -13.84 -23.19 7.27
CA PRO A 15 -12.81 -22.55 6.47
C PRO A 15 -12.39 -21.26 7.19
N MET A 16 -11.14 -21.22 7.65
CA MET A 16 -10.60 -20.01 8.26
C MET A 16 -10.54 -18.91 7.18
N PRO A 17 -11.08 -17.71 7.46
CA PRO A 17 -10.96 -16.60 6.52
C PRO A 17 -9.49 -16.26 6.29
N ARG A 18 -9.11 -16.14 5.02
CA ARG A 18 -7.77 -15.72 4.59
C ARG A 18 -7.77 -14.23 4.31
N VAL A 19 -6.72 -13.57 4.76
CA VAL A 19 -6.45 -12.16 4.48
C VAL A 19 -5.30 -12.07 3.50
N PHE A 20 -5.45 -11.21 2.49
CA PHE A 20 -4.40 -10.89 1.54
C PHE A 20 -4.05 -9.42 1.67
N VAL A 21 -2.76 -9.13 1.81
CA VAL A 21 -2.23 -7.77 1.93
C VAL A 21 -1.34 -7.48 0.75
N LYS A 22 -1.51 -6.30 0.14
CA LYS A 22 -0.63 -5.78 -0.90
C LYS A 22 0.00 -4.47 -0.44
N GLY A 23 1.26 -4.25 -0.76
CA GLY A 23 1.96 -3.03 -0.33
C GLY A 23 3.27 -2.81 -1.05
N SER A 24 3.96 -1.72 -0.68
CA SER A 24 5.36 -1.58 -1.08
C SER A 24 6.18 -2.69 -0.41
N PRO A 25 7.24 -3.19 -1.06
CA PRO A 25 8.12 -4.20 -0.48
C PRO A 25 8.67 -3.82 0.90
N GLU A 26 8.93 -2.53 1.14
CA GLU A 26 9.48 -1.99 2.38
C GLU A 26 8.43 -1.96 3.49
N ALA A 27 7.21 -1.51 3.17
CA ALA A 27 6.10 -1.50 4.13
C ALA A 27 5.70 -2.93 4.52
N LEU A 28 5.61 -3.84 3.54
CA LEU A 28 5.23 -5.22 3.81
C LEU A 28 6.30 -5.96 4.61
N ARG A 29 7.59 -5.67 4.37
CA ARG A 29 8.71 -6.25 5.13
C ARG A 29 8.61 -6.01 6.64
N ALA A 30 8.08 -4.86 7.05
CA ALA A 30 7.88 -4.55 8.46
C ALA A 30 6.68 -5.27 9.09
N LEU A 31 5.78 -5.84 8.26
CA LEU A 31 4.52 -6.44 8.68
C LEU A 31 4.50 -7.97 8.60
N VAL A 32 5.35 -8.57 7.76
CA VAL A 32 5.43 -10.03 7.60
C VAL A 32 6.39 -10.64 8.59
N ASP A 33 6.19 -11.93 8.87
CA ASP A 33 7.12 -12.75 9.64
C ASP A 33 8.51 -12.72 8.97
N PRO A 34 9.59 -12.32 9.69
CA PRO A 34 10.96 -12.31 9.16
C PRO A 34 11.40 -13.66 8.57
N ASP A 35 10.93 -14.78 9.13
CA ASP A 35 11.30 -16.12 8.66
C ASP A 35 10.66 -16.46 7.30
N SER A 36 9.62 -15.72 6.90
CA SER A 36 9.01 -15.86 5.59
C SER A 36 9.77 -15.17 4.46
N ILE A 37 10.72 -14.29 4.80
CA ILE A 37 11.47 -13.50 3.82
C ILE A 37 12.72 -14.28 3.39
N PRO A 38 12.90 -14.55 2.08
CA PRO A 38 14.09 -15.24 1.60
C PRO A 38 15.33 -14.35 1.71
N SER A 39 16.50 -14.95 1.96
CA SER A 39 17.75 -14.21 2.19
C SER A 39 18.22 -13.35 1.01
N ASN A 40 17.78 -13.64 -0.22
CA ASN A 40 18.09 -12.88 -1.43
C ASN A 40 17.07 -11.78 -1.76
N PHE A 41 16.09 -11.52 -0.89
CA PHE A 41 15.01 -10.56 -1.15
C PHE A 41 15.53 -9.16 -1.49
N ASP A 42 16.49 -8.66 -0.72
CA ASP A 42 17.05 -7.31 -0.91
C ASP A 42 17.83 -7.18 -2.23
N GLU A 43 18.58 -8.21 -2.61
CA GLU A 43 19.32 -8.24 -3.86
C GLU A 43 18.39 -8.25 -5.07
N VAL A 44 17.33 -9.07 -5.02
CA VAL A 44 16.30 -9.15 -6.07
C VAL A 44 15.55 -7.82 -6.17
N LEU A 45 15.12 -7.25 -5.05
CA LEU A 45 14.44 -5.96 -5.00
C LEU A 45 15.32 -4.85 -5.57
N ALA A 46 16.61 -4.81 -5.20
CA ALA A 46 17.57 -3.84 -5.73
C ALA A 46 17.84 -4.03 -7.23
N GLY A 47 17.81 -5.26 -7.73
CA GLY A 47 17.92 -5.56 -9.17
C GLY A 47 16.71 -5.03 -9.95
N LEU A 48 15.51 -5.36 -9.49
CA LEU A 48 14.25 -4.99 -10.15
C LEU A 48 13.99 -3.48 -10.10
N THR A 49 14.27 -2.81 -8.98
CA THR A 49 14.11 -1.35 -8.85
C THR A 49 15.11 -0.58 -9.71
N ARG A 50 16.35 -1.07 -9.87
CA ARG A 50 17.34 -0.46 -10.79
C ARG A 50 16.93 -0.52 -12.25
N GLN A 51 16.10 -1.50 -12.62
CA GLN A 51 15.52 -1.59 -13.96
C GLN A 51 14.32 -0.65 -14.15
N GLY A 52 13.91 0.09 -13.11
CA GLY A 52 12.74 0.97 -13.16
C GLY A 52 11.42 0.21 -13.17
N LEU A 53 11.42 -1.04 -12.69
CA LEU A 53 10.20 -1.84 -12.58
C LEU A 53 9.41 -1.41 -11.35
N ARG A 54 8.08 -1.39 -11.49
CA ARG A 54 7.18 -1.17 -10.37
C ARG A 54 6.90 -2.51 -9.70
N ILE A 55 7.03 -2.52 -8.38
CA ILE A 55 7.05 -3.75 -7.57
C ILE A 55 6.00 -3.60 -6.47
N ILE A 56 5.16 -4.62 -6.31
CA ILE A 56 4.17 -4.72 -5.24
C ILE A 56 4.42 -6.03 -4.52
N ALA A 57 4.62 -5.97 -3.21
CA ALA A 57 4.74 -7.16 -2.39
C ALA A 57 3.36 -7.66 -1.96
N LEU A 58 3.20 -8.97 -1.92
CA LEU A 58 1.97 -9.68 -1.56
C LEU A 58 2.24 -10.58 -0.36
N ALA A 59 1.39 -10.48 0.65
CA ALA A 59 1.39 -11.37 1.80
C ALA A 59 0.01 -11.96 2.03
N GLU A 60 -0.01 -13.10 2.70
CA GLU A 60 -1.22 -13.77 3.14
C GLU A 60 -1.16 -14.08 4.62
N GLY A 61 -2.32 -14.11 5.27
CA GLY A 61 -2.46 -14.54 6.65
C GLY A 61 -3.79 -15.26 6.86
N GLU A 62 -3.85 -16.04 7.92
CA GLU A 62 -5.06 -16.72 8.36
C GLU A 62 -5.61 -16.05 9.61
N VAL A 63 -6.92 -15.86 9.63
CA VAL A 63 -7.62 -15.21 10.74
C VAL A 63 -8.51 -16.22 11.44
N SER A 64 -8.35 -16.33 12.76
CA SER A 64 -9.27 -17.10 13.60
C SER A 64 -10.62 -16.39 13.70
N VAL A 65 -11.71 -17.16 13.61
CA VAL A 65 -13.08 -16.64 13.65
C VAL A 65 -13.37 -15.91 14.97
N GLU A 66 -12.72 -16.29 16.09
CA GLU A 66 -12.84 -15.57 17.36
C GLU A 66 -12.27 -14.14 17.26
N ALA A 67 -11.14 -13.94 16.58
CA ALA A 67 -10.53 -12.62 16.40
C ALA A 67 -11.39 -11.68 15.52
N VAL A 68 -12.18 -12.25 14.59
CA VAL A 68 -13.18 -11.52 13.80
C VAL A 68 -14.30 -10.96 14.67
N MET A 69 -14.69 -11.71 15.70
CA MET A 69 -15.80 -11.36 16.59
C MET A 69 -15.39 -10.49 17.80
N ASP A 70 -14.10 -10.46 18.17
CA ASP A 70 -13.60 -9.82 19.40
C ASP A 70 -12.98 -8.41 19.19
N ALA A 71 -13.30 -7.71 18.10
CA ALA A 71 -12.84 -6.34 17.88
C ALA A 71 -13.74 -5.31 18.60
N PRO A 72 -13.19 -4.36 19.38
CA PRO A 72 -13.99 -3.47 20.21
C PRO A 72 -14.88 -2.57 19.34
N SER A 73 -16.17 -2.60 19.65
CA SER A 73 -17.17 -1.62 19.26
C SER A 73 -16.74 -0.22 19.70
N SER A 74 -15.97 0.46 18.86
CA SER A 74 -15.81 1.91 18.96
C SER A 74 -17.00 2.52 18.23
N PRO A 75 -17.95 3.19 18.91
CA PRO A 75 -19.10 3.76 18.23
C PRO A 75 -18.63 4.87 17.27
N PRO A 76 -19.18 4.96 16.05
CA PRO A 76 -18.96 6.12 15.21
C PRO A 76 -19.60 7.34 15.87
N HIS A 77 -18.80 8.20 16.49
CA HIS A 77 -19.21 9.58 16.77
C HIS A 77 -19.28 10.33 15.44
N SER A 78 -20.44 10.30 14.78
CA SER A 78 -20.83 11.34 13.85
C SER A 78 -22.36 11.50 13.88
N PRO A 79 -22.88 12.63 14.42
CA PRO A 79 -24.30 12.85 14.57
C PRO A 79 -24.84 13.48 13.28
N HIS A 80 -25.05 12.71 12.20
CA HIS A 80 -26.03 13.07 11.16
C HIS A 80 -26.14 11.98 10.09
N ALA A 81 -27.21 11.18 10.14
CA ALA A 81 -27.82 10.59 8.95
C ALA A 81 -29.27 10.15 9.24
N PRO A 82 -30.15 10.17 8.21
CA PRO A 82 -31.57 10.47 8.38
C PRO A 82 -32.42 9.25 8.75
N SER A 83 -33.45 9.54 9.54
CA SER A 83 -34.58 8.66 9.82
C SER A 83 -35.38 8.37 8.54
N SER A 84 -35.23 7.19 7.96
CA SER A 84 -36.31 6.41 7.30
C SER A 84 -35.74 5.29 6.41
N THR A 85 -35.43 4.14 6.99
CA THR A 85 -35.45 2.86 6.27
C THR A 85 -36.10 1.80 7.18
N PRO A 86 -37.04 0.97 6.68
CA PRO A 86 -37.75 0.00 7.49
C PRO A 86 -36.86 -1.20 7.87
N PRO A 87 -37.00 -1.80 9.07
CA PRO A 87 -36.05 -2.77 9.61
C PRO A 87 -36.58 -4.20 9.41
N LEU A 88 -36.32 -4.86 8.27
CA LEU A 88 -36.73 -6.27 8.11
C LEU A 88 -35.73 -7.18 7.38
N LEU A 89 -34.51 -6.73 7.05
CA LEU A 89 -33.47 -7.63 6.51
C LEU A 89 -32.02 -7.18 6.81
N ALA A 90 -31.81 -6.38 7.85
CA ALA A 90 -30.48 -5.86 8.20
C ALA A 90 -29.88 -6.47 9.48
N GLU A 91 -30.61 -7.33 10.18
CA GLU A 91 -30.33 -7.68 11.59
C GLU A 91 -29.25 -8.76 11.81
N HIS A 92 -28.60 -9.31 10.77
CA HIS A 92 -27.58 -10.36 10.98
C HIS A 92 -26.29 -10.22 10.16
N LEU A 93 -26.07 -9.09 9.50
CA LEU A 93 -24.77 -8.79 8.90
C LEU A 93 -24.08 -7.74 9.75
N VAL A 94 -23.41 -8.17 10.82
CA VAL A 94 -22.47 -7.30 11.52
C VAL A 94 -21.27 -7.11 10.59
N THR A 95 -21.26 -6.00 9.85
CA THR A 95 -20.10 -5.58 9.07
C THR A 95 -19.00 -5.16 10.05
N HIS A 96 -18.16 -6.13 10.43
CA HIS A 96 -16.94 -5.84 11.18
C HIS A 96 -15.96 -5.14 10.24
N VAL A 97 -15.78 -3.84 10.46
CA VAL A 97 -14.79 -3.05 9.74
C VAL A 97 -13.47 -3.20 10.47
N TRP A 98 -12.55 -3.93 9.87
CA TRP A 98 -11.18 -4.04 10.38
C TRP A 98 -10.35 -2.88 9.85
N SER A 99 -9.62 -2.21 10.74
CA SER A 99 -8.60 -1.25 10.34
C SER A 99 -7.34 -1.97 9.88
N GLN A 100 -6.45 -1.26 9.18
CA GLN A 100 -5.13 -1.79 8.83
C GLN A 100 -4.38 -2.32 10.08
N ARG A 101 -4.44 -1.60 11.20
CA ARG A 101 -3.78 -2.01 12.46
C ARG A 101 -4.39 -3.28 13.06
N ASP A 102 -5.68 -3.53 12.85
CA ASP A 102 -6.32 -4.76 13.30
C ASP A 102 -5.75 -5.96 12.53
N ILE A 103 -5.56 -5.83 11.21
CA ILE A 103 -4.96 -6.88 10.38
C ILE A 103 -3.52 -7.14 10.83
N GLU A 104 -2.74 -6.08 11.04
CA GLU A 104 -1.33 -6.16 11.43
C GLU A 104 -1.13 -6.78 12.83
N SER A 105 -2.02 -6.49 13.78
CA SER A 105 -1.90 -6.97 15.17
C SER A 105 -2.54 -8.32 15.45
N LYS A 106 -3.56 -8.71 14.67
CA LYS A 106 -4.36 -9.92 14.91
C LYS A 106 -4.04 -11.06 13.95
N THR A 107 -3.12 -10.85 13.00
CA THR A 107 -2.80 -11.83 11.96
C THR A 107 -1.29 -11.99 11.81
N SER A 108 -0.81 -13.23 11.74
CA SER A 108 0.54 -13.49 11.25
C SER A 108 0.52 -13.48 9.73
N LEU A 109 1.27 -12.54 9.13
CA LEU A 109 1.36 -12.40 7.68
C LEU A 109 2.64 -13.09 7.17
N ARG A 110 2.49 -13.92 6.15
CA ARG A 110 3.58 -14.59 5.44
C ARG A 110 3.76 -13.96 4.07
N LEU A 111 5.00 -13.64 3.70
CA LEU A 111 5.31 -13.17 2.35
C LEU A 111 4.99 -14.28 1.32
N VAL A 112 4.18 -13.95 0.33
CA VAL A 112 3.84 -14.84 -0.79
C VAL A 112 4.76 -14.59 -1.97
N GLY A 113 5.01 -13.31 -2.29
CA GLY A 113 5.89 -12.95 -3.39
C GLY A 113 5.81 -11.50 -3.83
N LEU A 114 6.45 -11.22 -4.96
CA LEU A 114 6.50 -9.90 -5.60
C LEU A 114 5.77 -9.93 -6.94
N ALA A 115 4.84 -9.00 -7.13
CA ALA A 115 4.27 -8.68 -8.43
C ALA A 115 5.13 -7.59 -9.09
N VAL A 116 5.69 -7.90 -10.25
CA VAL A 116 6.58 -7.02 -11.01
C VAL A 116 5.88 -6.56 -12.28
N MET A 117 5.81 -5.25 -12.48
CA MET A 117 5.19 -4.65 -13.65
C MET A 117 6.10 -3.60 -14.28
N THR A 118 6.09 -3.54 -15.60
CA THR A 118 6.75 -2.47 -16.36
C THR A 118 5.80 -1.29 -16.46
N ASN A 119 6.29 -0.08 -16.20
CA ASN A 119 5.60 1.15 -16.56
C ASN A 119 6.41 1.85 -17.65
N PRO A 120 6.25 1.45 -18.92
CA PRO A 120 7.06 2.00 -20.00
C PRO A 120 6.79 3.50 -20.12
N LEU A 121 7.87 4.25 -20.32
CA LEU A 121 7.76 5.64 -20.73
C LEU A 121 6.97 5.73 -22.03
N ARG A 122 6.13 6.77 -22.16
CA ARG A 122 5.52 7.06 -23.46
C ARG A 122 6.64 7.36 -24.46
N SER A 123 6.54 6.80 -25.67
CA SER A 123 7.61 6.84 -26.68
C SER A 123 8.00 8.26 -27.12
N ASP A 124 7.11 9.22 -26.95
CA ASP A 124 7.30 10.66 -27.24
C ASP A 124 7.96 11.43 -26.09
N SER A 125 7.99 10.88 -24.88
CA SER A 125 8.40 11.62 -23.66
C SER A 125 9.82 12.15 -23.76
N ALA A 126 10.78 11.31 -24.18
CA ALA A 126 12.18 11.72 -24.29
C ALA A 126 12.38 12.85 -25.31
N GLY A 127 11.69 12.78 -26.45
CA GLY A 127 11.75 13.82 -27.48
C GLY A 127 11.18 15.15 -27.00
N VAL A 128 10.03 15.12 -26.32
CA VAL A 128 9.40 16.31 -25.74
C VAL A 128 10.29 16.92 -24.66
N ILE A 129 10.85 16.12 -23.75
CA ILE A 129 11.76 16.61 -22.70
C ILE A 129 13.01 17.25 -23.31
N GLN A 130 13.55 16.67 -24.38
CA GLN A 130 14.69 17.25 -25.09
C GLN A 130 14.35 18.60 -25.73
N GLN A 131 13.17 18.74 -26.33
CA GLN A 131 12.70 20.01 -26.88
C GLN A 131 12.51 21.08 -25.80
N LEU A 132 11.92 20.71 -24.65
CA LEU A 132 11.77 21.61 -23.51
C LEU A 132 13.13 22.09 -22.99
N LYS A 133 14.10 21.18 -22.85
CA LYS A 133 15.47 21.53 -22.46
C LYS A 133 16.19 22.41 -23.49
N ALA A 134 16.00 22.16 -24.79
CA ALA A 134 16.57 22.99 -25.85
C ALA A 134 15.97 24.40 -25.88
N ALA A 135 14.74 24.56 -25.39
CA ALA A 135 14.07 25.84 -25.20
C ALA A 135 14.38 26.52 -23.85
N ASP A 136 15.34 26.00 -23.08
CA ASP A 136 15.72 26.49 -21.74
C ASP A 136 14.58 26.43 -20.71
N ILE A 137 13.68 25.45 -20.85
CA ILE A 137 12.58 25.19 -19.90
C ILE A 137 13.02 24.10 -18.91
N GLY A 138 13.02 24.45 -17.62
CA GLY A 138 13.30 23.52 -16.54
C GLY A 138 12.30 22.35 -16.50
N THR A 139 12.80 21.13 -16.35
CA THR A 139 11.99 19.91 -16.24
C THR A 139 12.17 19.28 -14.87
N LEU A 140 11.08 19.15 -14.10
CA LEU A 140 11.06 18.57 -12.76
C LEU A 140 10.15 17.33 -12.76
N MET A 141 10.61 16.25 -12.15
CA MET A 141 9.79 15.06 -11.91
C MET A 141 9.23 15.10 -10.48
N VAL A 142 7.90 14.97 -10.36
CA VAL A 142 7.20 14.79 -9.08
C VAL A 142 6.50 13.44 -9.13
N THR A 143 6.80 12.55 -8.19
CA THR A 143 6.23 11.19 -8.14
C THR A 143 6.04 10.72 -6.70
N GLY A 144 5.05 9.85 -6.48
CA GLY A 144 4.83 9.12 -5.23
C GLY A 144 5.32 7.68 -5.27
N ASP A 145 6.09 7.31 -6.29
CA ASP A 145 6.71 5.99 -6.44
C ASP A 145 8.06 5.92 -5.68
N HIS A 146 8.66 4.73 -5.64
CA HIS A 146 9.94 4.51 -5.02
C HIS A 146 11.05 5.35 -5.68
N LEU A 147 11.93 5.95 -4.86
CA LEU A 147 12.99 6.88 -5.29
C LEU A 147 13.87 6.31 -6.41
N ARG A 148 14.28 5.03 -6.29
CA ARG A 148 15.12 4.37 -7.30
C ARG A 148 14.42 4.25 -8.65
N THR A 149 13.10 4.00 -8.65
CA THR A 149 12.30 3.96 -9.87
C THR A 149 12.22 5.35 -10.50
N ALA A 150 12.01 6.39 -9.70
CA ALA A 150 12.02 7.77 -10.15
C ALA A 150 13.35 8.15 -10.84
N VAL A 151 14.47 7.81 -10.21
CA VAL A 151 15.81 8.06 -10.77
C VAL A 151 15.99 7.31 -12.10
N SER A 152 15.60 6.04 -12.17
CA SER A 152 15.68 5.24 -13.40
C SER A 152 14.86 5.86 -14.54
N VAL A 153 13.61 6.23 -14.27
CA VAL A 153 12.72 6.84 -15.27
C VAL A 153 13.25 8.20 -15.70
N ALA A 154 13.73 9.02 -14.76
CA ALA A 154 14.27 10.34 -15.05
C ALA A 154 15.55 10.30 -15.90
N LEU A 155 16.39 9.26 -15.73
CA LEU A 155 17.53 9.00 -16.61
C LEU A 155 17.09 8.55 -18.00
N GLN A 156 16.13 7.64 -18.10
CA GLN A 156 15.62 7.12 -19.38
C GLN A 156 14.95 8.20 -20.24
N CYS A 157 14.18 9.11 -19.64
CA CYS A 157 13.51 10.20 -20.36
C CYS A 157 14.38 11.46 -20.52
N GLY A 158 15.59 11.46 -19.98
CA GLY A 158 16.55 12.55 -20.13
C GLY A 158 16.28 13.77 -19.24
N ILE A 159 15.47 13.65 -18.18
CA ILE A 159 15.36 14.68 -17.13
C ILE A 159 16.68 14.78 -16.36
N LEU A 160 17.23 13.65 -15.95
CA LEU A 160 18.57 13.55 -15.37
C LEU A 160 19.62 13.27 -16.45
N ASP A 161 20.79 13.87 -16.30
CA ASP A 161 21.96 13.59 -17.14
C ASP A 161 22.76 12.46 -16.49
N PRO A 162 23.00 11.33 -17.18
CA PRO A 162 23.76 10.20 -16.62
C PRO A 162 25.23 10.53 -16.28
N ARG A 163 25.75 11.68 -16.74
CA ARG A 163 27.10 12.16 -16.42
C ARG A 163 27.17 13.00 -15.14
N LYS A 164 26.02 13.38 -14.58
CA LYS A 164 25.96 14.21 -13.37
C LYS A 164 25.71 13.34 -12.15
N GLU A 165 26.29 13.75 -11.02
CA GLU A 165 26.03 13.11 -9.73
C GLU A 165 24.58 13.34 -9.29
N VAL A 166 23.99 12.30 -8.69
CA VAL A 166 22.64 12.34 -8.13
C VAL A 166 22.77 12.39 -6.61
N LEU A 167 22.33 13.50 -6.02
CA LEU A 167 22.28 13.67 -4.57
C LEU A 167 20.92 13.18 -4.05
N LEU A 168 20.96 12.18 -3.17
CA LEU A 168 19.78 11.71 -2.45
C LEU A 168 19.72 12.41 -1.10
N ILE A 169 18.68 13.21 -0.90
CA ILE A 169 18.44 13.94 0.34
C ILE A 169 17.20 13.34 0.97
N ASP A 170 17.36 12.76 2.15
CA ASP A 170 16.26 12.31 3.00
C ASP A 170 16.18 13.22 4.22
N VAL A 171 14.97 13.65 4.57
CA VAL A 171 14.73 14.47 5.75
C VAL A 171 14.15 13.54 6.81
N PRO A 172 14.89 13.21 7.87
CA PRO A 172 14.36 12.36 8.93
C PRO A 172 13.12 13.01 9.51
N LYS A 173 12.05 12.23 9.72
CA LYS A 173 10.91 12.71 10.51
C LYS A 173 11.42 12.95 11.92
N GLU A 174 11.44 14.20 12.37
CA GLU A 174 11.56 14.47 13.80
C GLU A 174 10.34 13.85 14.50
N GLU A 175 10.60 12.99 15.49
CA GLU A 175 9.55 12.48 16.36
C GLU A 175 9.06 13.63 17.25
N GLY A 176 8.04 14.34 16.76
CA GLY A 176 7.26 15.27 17.56
C GLY A 176 7.38 16.73 17.16
N CYS A 177 6.85 17.13 16.00
CA CYS A 177 6.22 18.44 15.85
C CYS A 177 5.36 18.51 14.58
N PHE A 178 4.14 17.96 14.60
CA PHE A 178 3.03 18.45 13.79
C PHE A 178 1.70 17.92 14.38
N SER A 179 1.30 18.50 15.51
CA SER A 179 -0.13 18.68 15.79
C SER A 179 -0.59 19.87 14.96
N GLY A 180 -1.16 19.62 13.78
CA GLY A 180 -1.50 20.69 12.85
C GLY A 180 -2.68 20.36 11.96
N GLY A 181 -3.89 20.62 12.47
CA GLY A 181 -4.95 21.24 11.68
C GLY A 181 -5.77 20.33 10.77
N GLY A 182 -6.60 19.46 11.35
CA GLY A 182 -7.85 19.10 10.71
C GLY A 182 -8.71 20.36 10.60
N GLY A 183 -8.92 20.85 9.37
CA GLY A 183 -9.77 21.99 9.10
C GLY A 183 -11.22 21.68 9.48
N ASP A 184 -11.65 22.20 10.62
CA ASP A 184 -13.05 22.33 10.99
C ASP A 184 -13.70 23.33 10.02
N LYS A 185 -14.63 22.83 9.21
CA LYS A 185 -15.61 23.67 8.51
C LYS A 185 -16.54 24.26 9.58
N LYS A 186 -16.46 25.57 9.81
CA LYS A 186 -17.60 26.33 10.35
C LYS A 186 -18.24 27.16 9.25
N GLU A 187 -19.47 26.77 8.92
CA GLU A 187 -20.50 27.62 8.35
C GLU A 187 -20.88 28.74 9.32
N GLY A 188 -21.39 29.84 8.77
CA GLY A 188 -21.88 31.04 9.46
C GLY A 188 -21.34 32.26 8.72
N GLY A 189 -22.07 32.88 7.80
CA GLY A 189 -23.41 33.42 7.99
C GLY A 189 -23.26 34.94 7.87
N GLY A 190 -23.17 35.44 6.64
CA GLY A 190 -23.08 36.87 6.35
C GLY A 190 -24.42 37.38 5.82
N GLU A 191 -25.31 37.75 6.74
CA GLU A 191 -26.40 38.68 6.43
C GLU A 191 -25.89 40.12 6.63
N ARG A 192 -26.15 40.94 5.61
CA ARG A 192 -26.48 42.39 5.58
C ARG A 192 -26.21 43.16 6.89
N GLU A 193 -25.50 44.28 6.86
CA GLU A 193 -25.91 45.56 6.25
C GLU A 193 -24.71 46.51 6.11
#